data_AF-A0A9J5Z015-F1
#
_entry.id   AF-A0A9J5Z015-F1
#
_cell.length_a   1.000
_cell.length_b   1.000
_cell.length_c   1.000
_cell.angle_alpha   90.00
_cell.angle_beta   90.00
_cell.angle_gamma   90.00
#
_symmetry.space_group_name_H-M   'P 1'
#
loop_
_entity.id
_entity.type
_entity.pdbx_description
1 polymer ?
#
loop_
_entity_poly.entity_id
_entity_poly.type
_entity_poly.pdbx_seq_one_letter_code
_entity_poly.pdbx_strand_id
1 'polypeptide(L)'
;MCIWNPTISKSMKLLNSPWGTSFNTKYGFGYDDSRDDYKALFIDHYHDFNNGEVYNVRTVITIYSLRNDSWKTLHDQLQGILLINHSGKFVNGMLYWIASTGIDNDDDARNIISFDVANETWGSLEIPIHGEDHSNIKLGVVGSDLAVLYTCHIYATTSDVWILKDCRERIAAVGGYNPAETYAESIINPLMISGKNSA
;
A
#
# COMPACT_ATOMS: atom_id res chain seq x y z
N MET A 1 -3.71 -13.32 -13.97
CA MET A 1 -3.23 -11.92 -13.97
C MET A 1 -2.24 -11.72 -15.11
N CYS A 2 -2.14 -10.51 -15.68
CA CYS A 2 -1.18 -10.18 -16.73
C CYS A 2 -0.52 -8.84 -16.44
N ILE A 3 0.75 -8.71 -16.82
CA ILE A 3 1.43 -7.43 -16.92
C ILE A 3 1.20 -6.94 -18.35
N TRP A 4 0.71 -5.72 -18.49
CA TRP A 4 0.51 -5.08 -19.78
C TRP A 4 1.40 -3.85 -19.88
N ASN A 5 2.26 -3.81 -20.89
CA ASN A 5 3.01 -2.63 -21.28
C ASN A 5 2.24 -1.93 -22.41
N PRO A 6 1.51 -0.83 -22.13
CA PRO A 6 0.72 -0.12 -23.13
C PRO A 6 1.59 0.58 -24.18
N THR A 7 2.81 1.00 -23.83
CA THR A 7 3.72 1.73 -24.71
C THR A 7 4.16 0.90 -25.91
N ILE A 8 4.31 -0.42 -25.72
CA ILE A 8 4.72 -1.36 -26.77
C ILE A 8 3.62 -2.35 -27.16
N SER A 9 2.40 -2.17 -26.63
CA SER A 9 1.25 -3.05 -26.87
C SER A 9 1.53 -4.54 -26.61
N LYS A 10 2.39 -4.86 -25.64
CA LYS A 10 2.70 -6.25 -25.24
C LYS A 10 2.10 -6.55 -23.89
N SER A 11 1.53 -7.74 -23.78
CA SER A 11 1.12 -8.30 -22.50
C SER A 11 1.90 -9.59 -22.23
N MET A 12 2.15 -9.82 -20.96
CA MET A 12 2.72 -11.04 -20.46
C MET A 12 1.77 -11.60 -19.41
N LYS A 13 1.33 -12.84 -19.61
CA LYS A 13 0.55 -13.54 -18.59
C LYS A 13 1.52 -13.94 -17.48
N LEU A 14 1.25 -13.51 -16.26
CA LEU A 14 1.96 -14.04 -15.10
C LEU A 14 1.47 -15.47 -14.93
N LEU A 15 2.34 -16.42 -15.30
CA LEU A 15 2.07 -17.84 -15.17
C LEU A 15 2.14 -18.20 -13.68
N ASN A 16 1.07 -18.82 -13.20
CA ASN A 16 0.95 -19.59 -11.95
C ASN A 16 1.85 -19.09 -10.80
N SER A 17 1.39 -18.06 -10.07
CA SER A 17 1.90 -17.80 -8.73
C SER A 17 2.02 -19.13 -7.98
N PRO A 18 3.14 -19.41 -7.29
CA PRO A 18 3.33 -20.69 -6.59
C PRO A 18 2.21 -21.01 -5.58
N TRP A 19 1.50 -19.99 -5.12
CA TRP A 19 0.45 -20.07 -4.10
C TRP A 19 -0.96 -19.85 -4.67
N GLY A 20 -1.09 -19.72 -6.00
CA GLY A 20 -2.30 -19.24 -6.65
C GLY A 20 -2.50 -17.74 -6.44
N THR A 21 -3.63 -17.22 -6.93
CA THR A 21 -4.05 -15.82 -6.69
C THR A 21 -5.53 -15.84 -6.33
N SER A 22 -5.91 -15.14 -5.27
CA SER A 22 -7.29 -14.99 -4.83
C SER A 22 -7.90 -13.67 -5.34
N PHE A 23 -9.22 -13.51 -5.24
CA PHE A 23 -9.88 -12.23 -5.50
C PHE A 23 -9.46 -11.14 -4.51
N ASN A 24 -8.91 -11.54 -3.36
CA ASN A 24 -8.45 -10.64 -2.30
C ASN A 24 -6.95 -10.35 -2.34
N THR A 25 -6.19 -10.96 -3.27
CA THR A 25 -4.76 -10.72 -3.43
C THR A 25 -4.50 -9.22 -3.61
N LYS A 26 -3.61 -8.69 -2.77
CA LYS A 26 -3.10 -7.33 -2.88
C LYS A 26 -1.87 -7.38 -3.77
N TYR A 27 -1.63 -6.34 -4.55
CA TYR A 27 -0.55 -6.35 -5.53
C TYR A 27 0.07 -4.97 -5.71
N GLY A 28 1.31 -4.95 -6.19
CA GLY A 28 2.02 -3.73 -6.57
C GLY A 28 2.94 -4.01 -7.74
N PHE A 29 3.18 -3.01 -8.58
CA PHE A 29 4.08 -3.12 -9.71
C PHE A 29 5.05 -1.94 -9.69
N GLY A 30 6.35 -2.23 -9.71
CA GLY A 30 7.39 -1.23 -9.59
C GLY A 30 8.62 -1.57 -10.43
N TYR A 31 9.48 -0.57 -10.56
CA TYR A 31 10.71 -0.66 -11.34
C TYR A 31 11.92 -0.48 -10.42
N ASP A 32 12.83 -1.44 -10.45
CA ASP A 32 14.13 -1.42 -9.79
C ASP A 32 15.17 -0.83 -10.75
N ASP A 33 15.41 0.47 -10.63
CA ASP A 33 16.36 1.21 -11.48
C ASP A 33 17.79 0.68 -11.37
N SER A 34 18.19 0.18 -10.18
CA SER A 34 19.54 -0.35 -9.96
C SER A 34 19.82 -1.64 -10.72
N ARG A 35 18.76 -2.38 -11.08
CA ARG A 35 18.84 -3.67 -11.77
C ARG A 35 18.14 -3.68 -13.12
N ASP A 36 17.62 -2.56 -13.59
CA ASP A 36 16.79 -2.49 -14.81
C ASP A 36 15.75 -3.63 -14.83
N ASP A 37 14.99 -3.74 -13.76
CA ASP A 37 14.07 -4.87 -13.54
C ASP A 37 12.68 -4.38 -13.14
N TYR A 38 11.66 -4.88 -13.84
CA TYR A 38 10.28 -4.70 -13.46
C TYR A 38 9.88 -5.81 -12.50
N LYS A 39 9.43 -5.42 -11.30
CA LYS A 39 9.00 -6.35 -10.27
C LYS A 39 7.50 -6.21 -10.02
N ALA A 40 6.84 -7.35 -9.90
CA ALA A 40 5.45 -7.43 -9.48
C ALA A 40 5.35 -8.12 -8.13
N LEU A 41 4.79 -7.42 -7.15
CA LEU A 41 4.58 -7.89 -5.79
C LEU A 41 3.15 -8.36 -5.62
N PHE A 42 2.96 -9.47 -4.91
CA PHE A 42 1.67 -10.04 -4.55
C PHE A 42 1.66 -10.42 -3.08
N ILE A 43 0.57 -10.10 -2.40
CA ILE A 43 0.42 -10.27 -0.96
C ILE A 43 -0.93 -10.91 -0.73
N ASP A 44 -0.90 -12.12 -0.16
CA ASP A 44 -2.06 -12.91 0.17
C ASP A 44 -2.18 -13.07 1.68
N HIS A 45 -3.32 -12.68 2.23
CA HIS A 45 -3.68 -12.86 3.64
C HIS A 45 -4.53 -14.12 3.77
N TYR A 46 -4.01 -15.11 4.49
CA TYR A 46 -4.70 -16.35 4.82
C TYR A 46 -5.18 -16.29 6.27
N HIS A 47 -6.46 -16.60 6.48
CA HIS A 47 -7.09 -16.60 7.78
C HIS A 47 -7.31 -18.04 8.23
N ASP A 48 -6.70 -18.41 9.36
CA ASP A 48 -7.01 -19.68 10.03
C ASP A 48 -8.17 -19.44 10.99
N PHE A 49 -9.21 -20.27 10.87
CA PHE A 49 -10.43 -20.16 11.67
C PHE A 49 -10.51 -21.28 12.72
N ASN A 50 -10.97 -20.94 13.93
CA ASN A 50 -11.33 -21.89 14.98
C ASN A 50 -12.69 -21.49 15.55
N ASN A 51 -13.66 -22.42 15.58
CA ASN A 51 -15.04 -22.15 16.03
C ASN A 51 -15.74 -20.94 15.37
N GLY A 52 -15.35 -20.57 14.14
CA GLY A 52 -15.91 -19.43 13.41
C GLY A 52 -15.18 -18.10 13.65
N GLU A 53 -14.18 -18.06 14.52
CA GLU A 53 -13.35 -16.89 14.79
C GLU A 53 -11.97 -17.03 14.14
N VAL A 54 -11.42 -15.91 13.64
CA VAL A 54 -10.04 -15.87 13.12
C VAL A 54 -9.09 -15.87 14.30
N TYR A 55 -8.25 -16.89 14.42
CA TYR A 55 -7.24 -16.95 15.49
C TYR A 55 -5.82 -16.72 15.00
N ASN A 56 -5.60 -16.74 13.68
CA ASN A 56 -4.30 -16.49 13.08
C ASN A 56 -4.46 -15.93 11.67
N VAL A 57 -3.62 -14.94 11.34
CA VAL A 57 -3.50 -14.37 10.00
C VAL A 57 -2.09 -14.59 9.51
N ARG A 58 -1.95 -15.36 8.42
CA ARG A 58 -0.67 -15.60 7.75
C ARG A 58 -0.59 -14.75 6.50
N THR A 59 0.52 -14.06 6.31
CA THR A 59 0.78 -13.29 5.10
C THR A 59 1.81 -14.02 4.24
N VAL A 60 1.46 -14.31 2.99
CA VAL A 60 2.40 -14.83 2.00
C VAL A 60 2.67 -13.74 0.98
N ILE A 61 3.94 -13.43 0.77
CA ILE A 61 4.36 -12.40 -0.16
C ILE A 61 5.16 -13.07 -1.27
N THR A 62 4.79 -12.81 -2.52
CA THR A 62 5.55 -13.26 -3.69
C THR A 62 5.96 -12.09 -4.56
N ILE A 63 7.18 -12.16 -5.07
CA ILE A 63 7.76 -11.18 -5.98
C ILE A 63 8.10 -11.88 -7.26
N TYR A 64 7.60 -11.37 -8.37
CA TYR A 64 8.04 -11.78 -9.68
C TYR A 64 9.02 -10.76 -10.24
N SER A 65 10.17 -11.22 -10.71
CA SER A 65 11.17 -10.43 -11.43
C SER A 65 11.05 -10.70 -12.92
N LEU A 66 10.79 -9.66 -13.70
CA LEU A 66 10.67 -9.78 -15.15
C LEU A 66 12.03 -10.09 -15.78
N ARG A 67 13.09 -9.46 -15.29
CA ARG A 67 14.46 -9.66 -15.77
C ARG A 67 14.91 -11.11 -15.61
N ASN A 68 14.61 -11.72 -14.47
CA ASN A 68 15.04 -13.07 -14.14
C ASN A 68 14.01 -14.15 -14.51
N ASP A 69 12.84 -13.75 -15.01
CA ASP A 69 11.68 -14.61 -15.26
C ASP A 69 11.43 -15.61 -14.12
N SER A 70 11.42 -15.11 -12.88
CA SER A 70 11.37 -15.97 -11.70
C SER A 70 10.58 -15.38 -10.56
N TRP A 71 10.07 -16.28 -9.73
CA TRP A 71 9.34 -15.99 -8.52
C TRP A 71 10.24 -16.13 -7.30
N LYS A 72 10.10 -15.19 -6.36
CA LYS A 72 10.69 -15.23 -5.03
C LYS A 72 9.56 -15.15 -4.00
N THR A 73 9.55 -16.03 -3.01
CA THR A 73 8.61 -15.94 -1.88
C THR A 73 9.32 -15.31 -0.68
N LEU A 74 8.67 -14.33 -0.04
CA LEU A 74 9.10 -13.75 1.22
C LEU A 74 8.15 -14.26 2.31
N HIS A 75 8.70 -15.07 3.23
CA HIS A 75 7.95 -15.64 4.35
C HIS A 75 8.05 -14.75 5.59
N ASP A 76 7.04 -14.85 6.46
CA ASP A 76 7.02 -14.28 7.81
C ASP A 76 7.20 -12.75 7.90
N GLN A 77 6.84 -12.03 6.84
CA GLN A 77 6.81 -10.57 6.81
C GLN A 77 5.38 -10.05 6.96
N LEU A 78 5.23 -8.85 7.54
CA LEU A 78 3.94 -8.18 7.75
C LEU A 78 2.95 -8.98 8.61
N GLN A 79 3.43 -9.71 9.62
CA GLN A 79 2.55 -10.38 10.58
C GLN A 79 1.74 -9.34 11.36
N GLY A 80 0.43 -9.56 11.48
CA GLY A 80 -0.49 -8.63 12.14
C GLY A 80 -0.80 -7.34 11.35
N ILE A 81 -0.32 -7.23 10.10
CA ILE A 81 -0.58 -6.07 9.24
C ILE A 81 -1.53 -6.47 8.11
N LEU A 82 -2.71 -5.83 8.09
CA LEU A 82 -3.73 -6.06 7.07
C LEU A 82 -3.75 -4.90 6.07
N LEU A 83 -3.49 -5.20 4.80
CA LEU A 83 -3.54 -4.18 3.75
C LEU A 83 -4.98 -3.93 3.31
N ILE A 84 -5.38 -2.65 3.31
CA ILE A 84 -6.76 -2.24 3.02
C ILE A 84 -6.97 -2.19 1.50
N ASN A 85 -6.16 -1.41 0.78
CA ASN A 85 -6.28 -1.24 -0.67
C ASN A 85 -5.64 -2.41 -1.45
N HIS A 86 -6.28 -2.83 -2.55
CA HIS A 86 -5.76 -3.91 -3.40
C HIS A 86 -4.50 -3.54 -4.17
N SER A 87 -4.45 -2.35 -4.78
CA SER A 87 -3.33 -1.94 -5.62
C SER A 87 -2.40 -0.98 -4.90
N GLY A 88 -1.13 -1.35 -4.83
CA GLY A 88 -0.04 -0.50 -4.38
C GLY A 88 0.20 0.65 -5.34
N LYS A 89 0.69 1.77 -4.82
CA LYS A 89 1.04 2.95 -5.61
C LYS A 89 2.55 3.05 -5.71
N PHE A 90 3.08 3.08 -6.93
CA PHE A 90 4.52 3.19 -7.16
C PHE A 90 4.93 4.64 -7.29
N VAL A 91 5.83 5.09 -6.40
CA VAL A 91 6.38 6.44 -6.39
C VAL A 91 7.86 6.36 -6.02
N ASN A 92 8.74 6.92 -6.84
CA ASN A 92 10.17 7.08 -6.56
C ASN A 92 10.89 5.80 -6.08
N GLY A 93 10.63 4.67 -6.73
CA GLY A 93 11.28 3.38 -6.39
C GLY A 93 10.59 2.59 -5.27
N MET A 94 9.52 3.13 -4.69
CA MET A 94 8.80 2.51 -3.58
C MET A 94 7.33 2.23 -3.93
N LEU A 95 6.79 1.15 -3.39
CA LEU A 95 5.36 0.83 -3.43
C LEU A 95 4.70 1.21 -2.11
N TYR A 96 3.47 1.71 -2.16
CA TYR A 96 2.73 2.15 -0.97
C TYR A 96 1.32 1.57 -0.88
N TRP A 97 0.91 1.16 0.31
CA TRP A 97 -0.43 0.69 0.67
C TRP A 97 -0.90 1.32 1.98
N ILE A 98 -2.20 1.46 2.16
CA ILE A 98 -2.83 1.70 3.46
C ILE A 98 -2.95 0.35 4.15
N ALA A 99 -2.58 0.30 5.42
CA ALA A 99 -2.73 -0.87 6.26
C ALA A 99 -3.41 -0.52 7.58
N SER A 100 -4.10 -1.49 8.16
CA SER A 100 -4.51 -1.47 9.57
C SER A 100 -3.54 -2.32 10.40
N THR A 101 -3.21 -1.82 11.58
CA THR A 101 -2.50 -2.55 12.64
C THR A 101 -3.50 -2.87 13.77
N GLY A 102 -4.43 -3.78 13.51
CA GLY A 102 -5.45 -4.19 14.48
C GLY A 102 -6.28 -5.33 13.89
N ILE A 103 -6.37 -6.45 14.62
CA ILE A 103 -7.32 -7.52 14.31
C ILE A 103 -8.56 -7.39 15.23
N ASP A 104 -8.47 -6.70 16.38
CA ASP A 104 -9.44 -6.82 17.46
C ASP A 104 -9.79 -5.54 18.28
N ASN A 105 -9.41 -4.32 17.89
CA ASN A 105 -9.72 -3.12 18.69
C ASN A 105 -10.46 -2.04 17.89
N ASP A 106 -11.40 -1.36 18.57
CA ASP A 106 -12.22 -0.22 18.09
C ASP A 106 -11.40 0.99 17.56
N ASP A 107 -10.07 0.94 17.66
CA ASP A 107 -9.13 1.99 17.26
C ASP A 107 -8.16 1.43 16.21
N ASP A 108 -8.70 1.16 15.02
CA ASP A 108 -7.95 0.67 13.84
C ASP A 108 -6.93 1.73 13.40
N ALA A 109 -5.74 1.72 14.01
CA ALA A 109 -4.66 2.61 13.63
C ALA A 109 -4.26 2.34 12.17
N ARG A 110 -4.50 3.34 11.30
CA ARG A 110 -4.19 3.28 9.88
C ARG A 110 -2.82 3.89 9.62
N ASN A 111 -1.96 3.10 9.00
CA ASN A 111 -0.63 3.53 8.57
C ASN A 111 -0.46 3.30 7.06
N ILE A 112 0.54 3.96 6.48
CA ILE A 112 1.00 3.63 5.14
C ILE A 112 2.17 2.66 5.26
N ILE A 113 2.03 1.48 4.67
CA ILE A 113 3.12 0.53 4.51
C ILE A 113 3.76 0.76 3.15
N SER A 114 5.09 0.75 3.15
CA SER A 114 5.92 0.95 1.99
C SER A 114 6.85 -0.23 1.73
N PHE A 115 7.20 -0.45 0.47
CA PHE A 115 8.15 -1.47 0.06
C PHE A 115 9.17 -0.86 -0.90
N ASP A 116 10.45 -0.93 -0.56
CA ASP A 116 11.56 -0.55 -1.43
C ASP A 116 11.76 -1.66 -2.47
N VAL A 117 11.51 -1.36 -3.74
CA VAL A 117 11.56 -2.37 -4.82
C VAL A 117 12.99 -2.85 -5.10
N ALA A 118 13.98 -1.98 -4.88
CA ALA A 118 15.38 -2.28 -5.11
C ALA A 118 15.99 -3.05 -3.93
N ASN A 119 15.73 -2.61 -2.70
CA ASN A 119 16.28 -3.26 -1.51
C ASN A 119 15.43 -4.43 -1.00
N GLU A 120 14.19 -4.54 -1.49
CA GLU A 120 13.20 -5.53 -1.05
C GLU A 120 12.94 -5.47 0.46
N THR A 121 12.88 -4.24 0.99
CA THR A 121 12.67 -3.95 2.41
C THR A 121 11.34 -3.24 2.65
N TRP A 122 10.76 -3.49 3.82
CA TRP A 122 9.53 -2.86 4.26
C TRP A 122 9.79 -1.65 5.13
N GLY A 123 8.94 -0.64 4.98
CA GLY A 123 8.90 0.52 5.83
C GLY A 123 7.47 0.92 6.17
N SER A 124 7.30 1.76 7.18
CA SER A 124 6.02 2.35 7.56
C SER A 124 6.11 3.87 7.59
N LEU A 125 4.99 4.51 7.30
CA LEU A 125 4.81 5.95 7.34
C LEU A 125 3.48 6.22 8.05
N GLU A 126 3.52 7.08 9.05
CA GLU A 126 2.30 7.53 9.71
C GLU A 126 1.47 8.38 8.76
N ILE A 127 0.16 8.15 8.79
CA ILE A 127 -0.77 9.00 8.09
C ILE A 127 -0.89 10.29 8.90
N PRO A 128 -0.59 11.47 8.33
CA PRO A 128 -0.45 12.70 9.10
C PRO A 128 -1.73 13.17 9.80
N ILE A 129 -2.89 12.56 9.53
CA ILE A 129 -4.19 12.99 10.05
C ILE A 129 -5.07 11.77 10.32
N HIS A 130 -5.51 11.63 11.56
CA HIS A 130 -6.69 10.86 11.89
C HIS A 130 -7.89 11.66 11.37
N GLY A 131 -8.34 11.36 10.14
CA GLY A 131 -9.65 11.83 9.71
C GLY A 131 -10.68 11.32 10.72
N GLU A 132 -11.77 12.05 10.93
CA GLU A 132 -12.88 11.61 11.79
C GLU A 132 -13.16 10.12 11.57
N ASP A 133 -13.44 9.38 12.66
CA ASP A 133 -13.36 7.91 12.86
C ASP A 133 -14.00 7.01 11.78
N HIS A 134 -14.62 7.58 10.76
CA HIS A 134 -15.37 6.90 9.72
C HIS A 134 -15.05 7.37 8.29
N SER A 135 -14.02 8.20 8.09
CA SER A 135 -13.60 8.62 6.75
C SER A 135 -12.94 7.47 5.96
N ASN A 136 -13.29 7.36 4.67
CA ASN A 136 -12.71 6.35 3.78
C ASN A 136 -11.46 6.93 3.10
N ILE A 137 -10.31 6.30 3.33
CA ILE A 137 -9.00 6.77 2.89
C ILE A 137 -8.59 6.04 1.60
N LYS A 138 -8.12 6.80 0.61
CA LYS A 138 -7.57 6.25 -0.64
C LYS A 138 -6.18 6.80 -0.90
N LEU A 139 -5.29 5.93 -1.40
CA LEU A 139 -4.00 6.36 -1.94
C LEU A 139 -4.09 6.61 -3.44
N GLY A 140 -3.47 7.70 -3.85
CA GLY A 140 -3.28 8.09 -5.24
C GLY A 140 -1.85 8.53 -5.49
N VAL A 141 -1.58 8.86 -6.75
CA VAL A 141 -0.32 9.49 -7.17
C VAL A 141 -0.72 10.74 -7.94
N VAL A 142 -0.13 11.88 -7.59
CA VAL A 142 -0.34 13.16 -8.28
C VAL A 142 1.03 13.66 -8.73
N GLY A 143 1.26 13.67 -10.05
CA GLY A 143 2.59 13.91 -10.59
C GLY A 143 3.57 12.82 -10.14
N SER A 144 4.61 13.22 -9.42
CA SER A 144 5.63 12.33 -8.83
C SER A 144 5.45 12.11 -7.33
N ASP A 145 4.35 12.58 -6.74
CA ASP A 145 4.14 12.58 -5.29
C ASP A 145 3.02 11.61 -4.90
N LEU A 146 3.16 11.03 -3.70
CA LEU A 146 2.11 10.22 -3.10
C LEU A 146 0.99 11.14 -2.60
N ALA A 147 -0.25 10.76 -2.84
CA ALA A 147 -1.41 11.51 -2.37
C ALA A 147 -2.32 10.64 -1.50
N VAL A 148 -2.87 11.22 -0.46
CA VAL A 148 -3.92 10.63 0.38
C VAL A 148 -5.19 11.44 0.15
N LEU A 149 -6.26 10.75 -0.25
CA LEU A 149 -7.60 11.32 -0.39
C LEU A 149 -8.45 10.81 0.77
N TYR A 150 -9.00 11.74 1.55
CA TYR A 150 -10.07 11.47 2.51
C TYR A 150 -11.39 11.72 1.82
N THR A 151 -12.09 10.62 1.53
CA THR A 151 -13.47 10.71 1.05
C THR A 151 -14.39 10.79 2.26
N CYS A 152 -15.19 11.84 2.23
CA CYS A 152 -16.09 12.22 3.30
C CYS A 152 -17.36 11.34 3.23
N HIS A 153 -18.15 11.29 4.30
CA HIS A 153 -19.36 10.43 4.38
C HIS A 153 -20.36 10.69 3.23
N ILE A 154 -21.30 9.77 3.02
CA ILE A 154 -22.33 9.80 1.95
C ILE A 154 -23.08 11.15 1.83
N TYR A 155 -23.11 11.96 2.89
CA TYR A 155 -23.78 13.27 2.94
C TYR A 155 -22.85 14.49 2.84
N ALA A 156 -21.54 14.29 2.76
CA ALA A 156 -20.58 15.36 2.68
C ALA A 156 -20.37 15.84 1.24
N THR A 157 -20.15 17.15 1.09
CA THR A 157 -20.06 17.84 -0.20
C THR A 157 -18.62 18.15 -0.61
N THR A 158 -17.65 17.83 0.25
CA THR A 158 -16.22 18.09 0.04
C THR A 158 -15.40 16.84 0.32
N SER A 159 -14.21 16.78 -0.24
CA SER A 159 -13.22 15.74 0.07
C SER A 159 -11.85 16.39 0.10
N ASP A 160 -10.98 15.87 0.96
CA ASP A 160 -9.70 16.49 1.25
C ASP A 160 -8.61 15.67 0.59
N VAL A 161 -7.80 16.33 -0.25
CA VAL A 161 -6.63 15.72 -0.88
C VAL A 161 -5.38 16.27 -0.22
N TRP A 162 -4.55 15.37 0.28
CA TRP A 162 -3.26 15.65 0.88
C TRP A 162 -2.17 15.12 -0.02
N ILE A 163 -1.19 15.95 -0.34
CA ILE A 163 0.01 15.54 -1.07
C ILE A 163 1.11 15.33 -0.05
N LEU A 164 1.61 14.11 0.03
CA LEU A 164 2.70 13.74 0.91
C LEU A 164 4.00 13.92 0.11
N LYS A 165 4.72 14.98 0.43
CA LYS A 165 6.05 15.23 -0.10
C LYS A 165 7.10 14.55 0.76
N ASP A 166 8.23 14.24 0.12
CA ASP A 166 9.43 13.72 0.77
C ASP A 166 9.18 12.47 1.62
N CYS A 167 8.21 11.63 1.21
CA CYS A 167 7.78 10.44 1.95
C CYS A 167 8.96 9.53 2.32
N ARG A 168 9.96 9.42 1.44
CA ARG A 168 11.11 8.54 1.63
C ARG A 168 11.91 8.86 2.89
N GLU A 169 12.02 10.13 3.26
CA GLU A 169 12.77 10.57 4.44
C GLU A 169 12.03 10.27 5.75
N ARG A 170 10.72 10.04 5.66
CA ARG A 170 9.81 9.80 6.79
C ARG A 170 9.54 8.31 7.05
N ILE A 171 10.15 7.42 6.29
CA ILE A 171 9.91 5.98 6.40
C ILE A 171 10.70 5.40 7.58
N ALA A 172 9.97 4.81 8.52
CA ALA A 172 10.54 4.00 9.59
C ALA A 172 10.61 2.52 9.19
N ALA A 173 11.59 1.77 9.71
CA ALA A 173 11.67 0.32 9.47
C ALA A 173 10.58 -0.43 10.26
N VAL A 174 9.90 -1.37 9.61
CA VAL A 174 8.78 -2.13 10.22
C VAL A 174 9.23 -3.00 11.42
N GLY A 175 10.52 -3.30 11.56
CA GLY A 175 11.09 -4.12 12.65
C GLY A 175 11.52 -3.38 13.92
N GLY A 176 11.27 -2.07 14.03
CA GLY A 176 11.72 -1.24 15.16
C GLY A 176 10.65 -0.29 15.69
N TYR A 177 9.37 -0.68 15.61
CA TYR A 177 8.24 0.18 15.95
C TYR A 177 8.31 0.68 17.40
N ASN A 178 8.58 1.97 17.56
CA ASN A 178 8.42 2.71 18.80
C ASN A 178 7.63 3.98 18.45
N PRO A 179 6.32 4.06 18.76
CA PRO A 179 5.40 5.09 18.25
C PRO A 179 5.62 6.50 18.83
N ALA A 180 6.77 6.77 19.45
CA ALA A 180 7.02 7.99 20.22
C ALA A 180 7.96 9.01 19.54
N GLU A 181 8.63 8.66 18.44
CA GLU A 181 9.70 9.52 17.90
C GLU A 181 9.74 9.58 16.37
N THR A 182 8.80 10.28 15.71
CA THR A 182 9.14 11.04 14.49
C THR A 182 8.12 12.16 14.19
N TYR A 183 8.22 13.29 14.87
CA TYR A 183 7.56 14.52 14.42
C TYR A 183 8.44 15.20 13.37
N ALA A 184 8.15 14.96 12.09
CA ALA A 184 8.63 15.79 11.00
C ALA A 184 7.49 16.72 10.55
N GLU A 185 7.54 17.97 11.02
CA GLU A 185 6.67 19.05 10.54
C GLU A 185 7.00 19.38 9.09
N SER A 186 6.30 18.75 8.15
CA SER A 186 6.05 19.32 6.82
C SER A 186 4.65 18.97 6.34
N ILE A 187 3.65 19.39 7.13
CA ILE A 187 2.24 19.34 6.74
C ILE A 187 2.04 20.40 5.65
N ILE A 188 1.95 19.96 4.39
CA ILE A 188 1.42 20.84 3.34
C ILE A 188 -0.10 20.83 3.48
N ASN A 189 -0.67 22.02 3.57
CA ASN A 189 -2.10 22.26 3.69
C ASN A 189 -2.93 21.42 2.69
N PRO A 190 -4.13 20.99 3.08
CA PRO A 190 -5.00 20.21 2.20
C PRO A 190 -5.35 21.01 0.95
N LEU A 191 -5.29 20.37 -0.20
CA LEU A 191 -5.96 20.86 -1.39
C LEU A 191 -7.44 20.51 -1.26
N MET A 192 -8.24 21.48 -0.82
CA MET A 192 -9.69 21.38 -0.81
C MET A 192 -10.21 21.51 -2.24
N ILE A 193 -10.74 20.43 -2.82
CA ILE A 193 -11.43 20.48 -4.11
C ILE A 193 -12.93 20.42 -3.81
N SER A 194 -13.59 21.57 -3.75
CA SER A 194 -15.06 21.63 -3.68
C SER A 194 -15.65 21.53 -5.09
N GLY A 195 -16.53 20.55 -5.30
CA GLY A 195 -17.32 20.47 -6.53
C GLY A 195 -18.26 21.66 -6.59
N LYS A 196 -18.12 22.52 -7.61
CA LYS A 196 -19.18 23.48 -7.92
C LYS A 196 -20.36 22.69 -8.49
N ASN A 197 -21.44 22.60 -7.73
CA ASN A 197 -22.73 22.20 -8.29
C ASN A 197 -23.12 23.25 -9.35
N SER A 198 -23.06 22.87 -10.62
CA SER A 198 -23.73 23.60 -11.69
C SER A 198 -25.23 23.44 -11.50
N ALA A 199 -25.89 24.56 -11.21
CA ALA A 199 -27.35 24.69 -11.10
C ALA A 199 -28.05 24.37 -12.42
#